data_AF-A0A2E6W7L0-F1
#
_entry.id   AF-A0A2E6W7L0-F1
#
_cell.length_a   1.000
_cell.length_b   1.000
_cell.length_c   1.000
_cell.angle_alpha   90.00
_cell.angle_beta   90.00
_cell.angle_gamma   90.00
#
_symmetry.space_group_name_H-M   'P 1'
#
loop_
_entity.id
_entity.type
_entity.pdbx_description
1 polymer ?
#
loop_
_entity_poly.entity_id
_entity_poly.type
_entity_poly.pdbx_seq_one_letter_code
_entity_poly.pdbx_strand_id
1 'polypeptide(L)'
;MSKLEIVLASVTTISILFNIGVFAYARMCVAQLLSVSEELGDLKSLINNFSSHISEVYQLEMFYGDQTLQNLVDHAKSLDEQLDTFEYIYSLTEEEAENVEQIEEN
;
A
#
# COMPACT_ATOMS: atom_id res chain seq x y z
N MET A 1 -19.25 -48.29 -4.58
CA MET A 1 -18.16 -47.32 -4.76
C MET A 1 -16.85 -48.03 -4.56
N SER A 2 -15.98 -48.00 -5.57
CA SER A 2 -14.64 -48.55 -5.45
C SER A 2 -13.81 -47.68 -4.49
N LYS A 3 -12.84 -48.29 -3.80
CA LYS A 3 -11.98 -47.57 -2.84
C LYS A 3 -11.26 -46.37 -3.50
N LEU A 4 -11.00 -46.44 -4.80
CA LEU A 4 -10.36 -45.38 -5.58
C LEU A 4 -11.28 -44.15 -5.77
N GLU A 5 -12.57 -44.37 -6.00
CA GLU A 5 -13.55 -43.28 -6.16
C GLU A 5 -13.67 -42.44 -4.89
N ILE A 6 -13.65 -43.09 -3.72
CA ILE A 6 -13.76 -42.42 -2.42
C ILE A 6 -12.52 -41.56 -2.13
N VAL A 7 -11.32 -42.06 -2.45
CA VAL A 7 -10.06 -41.32 -2.27
C VAL A 7 -9.98 -40.13 -3.23
N LEU A 8 -10.39 -40.31 -4.48
CA LEU A 8 -10.37 -39.22 -5.45
C LEU A 8 -11.37 -38.11 -5.08
N ALA A 9 -12.56 -38.49 -4.61
CA ALA A 9 -13.58 -37.54 -4.16
C ALA A 9 -13.13 -36.75 -2.92
N SER A 10 -12.47 -37.40 -1.96
CA SER A 10 -11.98 -36.72 -0.76
C SER A 10 -10.85 -35.73 -1.08
N VAL A 11 -9.88 -36.13 -1.90
CA VAL A 11 -8.78 -35.24 -2.33
C VAL A 11 -9.30 -34.03 -3.10
N THR A 12 -10.25 -34.24 -4.01
CA THR A 12 -10.85 -33.15 -4.79
C THR A 12 -11.62 -32.18 -3.91
N THR A 13 -12.39 -32.69 -2.93
CA THR A 13 -13.14 -31.85 -1.99
C THR A 13 -12.20 -30.98 -1.15
N ILE A 14 -11.10 -31.57 -0.64
CA ILE A 14 -10.09 -30.83 0.12
C ILE A 14 -9.42 -29.76 -0.76
N SER A 15 -9.11 -30.09 -2.01
CA SER A 15 -8.51 -29.14 -2.95
C SER A 15 -9.42 -27.94 -3.24
N ILE A 16 -10.73 -28.16 -3.41
CA ILE A 16 -11.70 -27.08 -3.62
C ILE A 16 -11.77 -26.18 -2.38
N LEU A 17 -11.89 -26.77 -1.18
CA LEU A 17 -11.92 -26.00 0.07
C LEU A 17 -10.64 -25.19 0.27
N PHE A 18 -9.49 -25.77 -0.07
CA PHE A 18 -8.21 -25.06 0.02
C PHE A 18 -8.15 -23.88 -0.94
N ASN A 19 -8.56 -24.04 -2.20
CA ASN A 19 -8.59 -22.95 -3.17
C ASN A 19 -9.52 -21.81 -2.72
N ILE A 20 -10.71 -22.13 -2.20
CA ILE A 20 -11.63 -21.13 -1.66
C ILE A 20 -10.99 -20.40 -0.48
N GLY A 21 -10.31 -21.12 0.41
CA GLY A 21 -9.60 -20.55 1.55
C GLY A 21 -8.47 -19.60 1.12
N VAL A 22 -7.66 -20.01 0.14
CA VAL A 22 -6.60 -19.16 -0.43
C VAL A 22 -7.19 -17.91 -1.08
N PHE A 23 -8.29 -18.05 -1.81
CA PHE A 23 -8.96 -16.93 -2.47
C PHE A 23 -9.49 -15.92 -1.44
N ALA A 24 -10.19 -16.38 -0.41
CA ALA A 24 -10.70 -15.52 0.65
C ALA A 24 -9.57 -14.84 1.44
N TYR A 25 -8.47 -15.56 1.70
CA TYR A 25 -7.30 -14.99 2.36
C TYR A 25 -6.61 -13.93 1.50
N ALA A 26 -6.46 -14.18 0.20
CA ALA A 26 -5.89 -13.22 -0.74
C ALA A 26 -6.72 -11.92 -0.76
N ARG A 27 -8.05 -12.02 -0.83
CA ARG A 27 -8.96 -10.86 -0.74
C ARG A 27 -8.76 -10.07 0.56
N MET A 28 -8.67 -10.76 1.69
CA MET A 28 -8.44 -10.12 2.99
C MET A 28 -7.08 -9.39 3.05
N CYS A 29 -6.02 -10.00 2.51
CA CYS A 29 -4.70 -9.37 2.44
C CYS A 29 -4.70 -8.13 1.54
N VAL A 30 -5.36 -8.17 0.39
CA VAL A 30 -5.47 -7.02 -0.51
C VAL A 30 -6.20 -5.87 0.18
N ALA A 31 -7.34 -6.12 0.83
CA ALA A 31 -8.07 -5.10 1.58
C ALA A 31 -7.22 -4.48 2.70
N GLN A 32 -6.43 -5.30 3.40
CA GLN A 32 -5.53 -4.81 4.44
C GLN A 32 -4.39 -3.95 3.87
N LEU A 33 -3.82 -4.33 2.72
CA LEU A 33 -2.81 -3.52 2.04
C LEU A 33 -3.38 -2.18 1.56
N LEU A 34 -4.63 -2.17 1.09
CA LEU A 34 -5.32 -0.95 0.66
C LEU A 34 -5.51 0.03 1.83
N SER A 35 -5.92 -0.47 2.99
CA SER A 35 -6.01 0.33 4.22
C SER A 35 -4.65 0.90 4.64
N VAL A 36 -3.57 0.12 4.51
CA VAL A 36 -2.22 0.63 4.78
C VAL A 36 -1.81 1.71 3.77
N SER A 37 -2.25 1.61 2.52
CA SER A 37 -1.99 2.62 1.50
C SER A 37 -2.64 3.97 1.85
N GLU A 38 -3.88 3.96 2.33
CA GLU A 38 -4.57 5.17 2.80
C GLU A 38 -3.78 5.86 3.93
N GLU A 39 -3.34 5.09 4.93
CA GLU A 39 -2.49 5.60 6.02
C GLU A 39 -1.13 6.14 5.51
N LEU A 40 -0.57 5.56 4.44
CA LEU A 40 0.66 6.06 3.82
C LEU A 40 0.44 7.40 3.08
N GLY A 41 -0.74 7.61 2.48
CA GLY A 41 -1.12 8.90 1.89
C GLY A 41 -1.19 10.00 2.95
N ASP A 42 -1.78 9.70 4.11
CA ASP A 42 -1.79 10.61 5.26
C ASP A 42 -0.38 10.92 5.77
N LEU A 43 0.48 9.89 5.86
CA LEU A 43 1.88 10.06 6.24
C LEU A 43 2.64 10.97 5.27
N LYS A 44 2.42 10.81 3.96
CA LYS A 44 3.01 11.67 2.93
C LYS A 44 2.57 13.12 3.11
N SER A 45 1.29 13.36 3.37
CA SER A 45 0.77 14.70 3.68
C SER A 45 1.47 15.32 4.89
N LEU A 46 1.69 14.54 5.96
CA LEU A 46 2.43 15.01 7.14
C LEU A 46 3.88 15.38 6.80
N ILE A 47 4.57 14.56 6.01
CA ILE A 47 5.96 14.80 5.61
C ILE A 47 6.08 16.01 4.68
N ASN A 48 5.13 16.20 3.78
CA ASN A 48 5.04 17.40 2.94
C ASN A 48 4.90 18.67 3.76
N ASN A 49 3.96 18.68 4.72
CA ASN A 49 3.76 19.80 5.62
C ASN A 49 5.00 20.09 6.46
N PHE A 50 5.67 19.04 6.95
CA PHE A 50 6.94 19.17 7.66
C PHE A 50 8.04 19.79 6.79
N SER A 51 8.23 19.27 5.57
CA SER A 51 9.20 19.77 4.59
C SER A 51 8.96 21.24 4.27
N SER A 52 7.70 21.63 4.03
CA SER A 52 7.31 23.02 3.78
C SER A 52 7.64 23.92 4.97
N HIS A 53 7.31 23.49 6.18
CA HIS A 53 7.56 24.29 7.38
C HIS A 53 9.05 24.51 7.64
N ILE A 54 9.90 23.49 7.46
CA ILE A 54 11.35 23.64 7.60
C ILE A 54 11.89 24.56 6.49
N SER A 55 11.36 24.47 5.27
CA SER A 55 11.73 25.38 4.18
C SER A 55 11.38 26.85 4.51
N GLU A 56 10.23 27.11 5.13
CA GLU A 56 9.86 28.45 5.60
C GLU A 56 10.82 28.95 6.69
N VAL A 57 11.19 28.09 7.65
CA VAL A 57 12.14 28.42 8.72
C VAL A 57 13.53 28.72 8.16
N TYR A 58 13.99 27.97 7.16
CA TYR A 58 15.28 28.19 6.50
C TYR A 58 15.35 29.55 5.77
N GLN A 59 14.22 30.05 5.29
CA GLN A 59 14.13 31.36 4.61
C GLN A 59 14.18 32.55 5.58
N LEU A 60 14.09 32.34 6.90
CA LEU A 60 14.22 33.41 7.88
C LEU A 60 15.68 33.88 7.97
N GLU A 61 15.88 35.21 8.06
CA GLU A 61 17.21 35.84 8.10
C GLU A 61 18.15 35.26 9.17
N MET A 62 17.61 34.77 10.29
CA MET A 62 18.39 34.18 11.38
C MET A 62 19.03 32.83 11.02
N PHE A 63 18.44 32.10 10.07
CA PHE A 63 18.81 30.74 9.70
C PHE A 63 19.31 30.61 8.26
N TYR A 64 19.29 31.72 7.51
CA TYR A 64 19.76 31.77 6.13
C TYR A 64 21.25 31.44 6.04
N GLY A 65 21.59 30.42 5.26
CA GLY A 65 22.97 29.93 5.13
C GLY A 65 23.38 28.86 6.15
N ASP A 66 22.47 28.40 7.02
CA ASP A 66 22.72 27.26 7.89
C ASP A 66 22.73 25.95 7.07
N GLN A 67 23.89 25.30 7.00
CA GLN A 67 24.06 24.06 6.23
C GLN A 67 23.27 22.88 6.82
N THR A 68 23.02 22.87 8.13
CA THR A 68 22.29 21.78 8.79
C THR A 68 20.81 21.84 8.45
N LEU A 69 20.21 23.03 8.50
CA LEU A 69 18.83 23.26 8.09
C LEU A 69 18.64 23.01 6.59
N GLN A 70 19.60 23.41 5.75
CA GLN A 70 19.57 23.10 4.32
C GLN A 70 19.54 21.58 4.08
N ASN A 71 20.45 20.84 4.70
CA ASN A 71 20.48 19.37 4.58
C ASN A 71 19.18 18.72 5.09
N LEU A 72 18.54 19.31 6.12
CA LEU A 72 17.27 18.83 6.64
C LEU A 72 16.11 19.04 5.65
N VAL A 73 16.06 20.20 4.97
CA VAL A 73 15.10 20.45 3.88
C VAL A 73 15.31 19.45 2.75
N ASP A 74 16.56 19.22 2.35
CA ASP A 74 16.89 18.31 1.25
C ASP A 74 16.51 16.86 1.58
N HIS A 75 16.74 16.42 2.83
CA HIS A 75 16.29 15.11 3.31
C HIS A 75 14.76 14.99 3.35
N ALA A 76 14.05 16.04 3.78
CA ALA A 76 12.59 16.02 3.82
C ALA A 76 11.97 15.92 2.42
N LYS A 77 12.55 16.62 1.42
CA LYS A 77 12.14 16.50 0.01
C LYS A 77 12.45 15.12 -0.57
N SER A 78 13.63 14.58 -0.31
CA SER A 78 13.98 13.24 -0.79
C SER A 78 13.07 12.14 -0.20
N LEU A 79 12.60 12.33 1.03
CA LEU A 79 11.64 11.42 1.65
C LEU A 79 10.26 11.54 1.01
N ASP A 80 9.81 12.76 0.69
CA ASP A 80 8.56 12.99 -0.03
C ASP A 80 8.55 12.32 -1.42
N GLU A 81 9.63 12.49 -2.20
CA GLU A 81 9.77 11.84 -3.52
C GLU A 81 9.72 10.30 -3.44
N GLN A 82 10.26 9.71 -2.37
CA GLN A 82 10.17 8.27 -2.16
C GLN A 82 8.73 7.83 -1.86
N LEU A 83 7.98 8.61 -1.08
CA LEU A 83 6.59 8.31 -0.76
C LEU A 83 5.65 8.46 -1.97
N ASP A 84 5.92 9.42 -2.85
CA ASP A 84 5.27 9.56 -4.16
C ASP A 84 5.28 8.25 -4.96
N THR A 85 6.43 7.56 -4.95
CA THR A 85 6.60 6.30 -5.68
C THR A 85 5.75 5.18 -5.07
N PHE A 86 5.61 5.14 -3.74
CA PHE A 86 4.79 4.14 -3.07
C PHE A 86 3.29 4.36 -3.36
N GLU A 87 2.81 5.60 -3.27
CA GLU A 87 1.42 5.95 -3.58
C GLU A 87 1.03 5.56 -5.02
N TYR A 88 1.90 5.83 -5.99
CA TYR A 88 1.66 5.45 -7.38
C TYR A 88 1.51 3.93 -7.55
N ILE A 89 2.38 3.13 -6.92
CA ILE A 89 2.29 1.66 -7.02
C ILE A 89 1.01 1.13 -6.37
N TYR A 90 0.61 1.70 -5.23
CA TYR A 90 -0.60 1.26 -4.54
C TYR A 90 -1.88 1.68 -5.27
N SER A 91 -1.97 2.89 -5.81
CA SER A 91 -3.14 3.34 -6.58
C SER A 91 -3.45 2.45 -7.79
N LEU A 92 -2.41 1.96 -8.48
CA LEU A 92 -2.57 1.00 -9.59
C LEU A 92 -3.19 -0.33 -9.13
N THR A 93 -2.96 -0.72 -7.88
CA THR A 93 -3.45 -1.99 -7.31
C THR A 93 -4.90 -1.85 -6.84
N GLU A 94 -5.32 -0.66 -6.43
CA GLU A 94 -6.69 -0.33 -6.01
C GLU A 94 -7.66 -0.32 -7.19
N GLU A 95 -7.30 0.32 -8.31
CA GLU A 95 -8.12 0.35 -9.53
C GLU A 95 -8.37 -1.07 -10.09
N GLU A 96 -7.39 -1.97 -9.93
CA GLU A 96 -7.51 -3.37 -10.33
C GLU A 96 -8.42 -4.16 -9.36
N ALA A 97 -8.39 -3.87 -8.06
CA ALA A 97 -9.25 -4.53 -7.07
C ALA A 97 -10.74 -4.20 -7.25
N GLU A 98 -11.09 -2.94 -7.52
CA GLU A 98 -12.47 -2.53 -7.79
C GLU A 98 -13.05 -3.22 -9.04
N ASN A 99 -12.23 -3.39 -10.07
CA ASN A 99 -12.63 -4.06 -11.31
C ASN A 99 -12.98 -5.54 -11.07
N VAL A 100 -12.24 -6.23 -10.19
CA VAL A 100 -12.46 -7.65 -9.88
C VAL A 100 -13.71 -7.85 -9.01
N GLU A 101 -14.06 -6.91 -8.11
CA GLU A 101 -15.32 -6.96 -7.36
C GLU A 101 -16.55 -6.78 -8.26
N GLN A 102 -16.51 -5.86 -9.23
CA GLN A 102 -17.61 -5.65 -10.17
C GLN A 102 -17.90 -6.85 -11.10
N ILE A 103 -16.89 -7.70 -11.33
CA ILE A 103 -17.04 -8.93 -12.14
C ILE A 103 -17.65 -10.07 -11.32
N GLU A 104 -17.46 -10.11 -10.00
CA GLU A 104 -18.04 -11.14 -9.13
C GLU A 104 -19.51 -10.87 -8.72
N GLU A 105 -19.96 -9.62 -8.80
CA GLU A 105 -21.36 -9.24 -8.50
C GLU A 105 -22.34 -9.33 -9.70
N ASN A 106 -21.86 -9.60 -10.92
CA ASN A 106 -22.69 -9.80 -12.13
C ASN A 106 -22.79 -11.27 -12.57
#